data_AF-K3W5E8-F1
#
_entry.id   AF-K3W5E8-F1
#
_cell.length_a   1.000
_cell.length_b   1.000
_cell.length_c   1.000
_cell.angle_alpha   90.00
_cell.angle_beta   90.00
_cell.angle_gamma   90.00
#
_symmetry.space_group_name_H-M   'P 1'
#
loop_
_entity.id
_entity.type
_entity.pdbx_description
1 polymer ?
#
loop_
_entity_poly.entity_id
_entity_poly.type
_entity_poly.pdbx_seq_one_letter_code
_entity_poly.pdbx_strand_id
1 'polypeptide(L)'
;MDQEGPQVRVKFVTKNEAIRVTETPFAVPTRLNRQGLSQVVNHLLNTATPKPFDFLIDDLFLRSSLEKYMQQHGVSEESLLTLEYVEALPQPEKKNETNHPDWVSAVAVAKDVTVTGCYDGHVRVYDVN
;
A
#
# COMPACT_ATOMS: atom_id res chain seq x y z
N MET A 1 28.82 -18.90 6.09
CA MET A 1 28.45 -19.00 4.66
C MET A 1 27.65 -17.76 4.37
N ASP A 2 28.34 -16.74 3.91
CA ASP A 2 27.85 -15.36 3.85
C ASP A 2 26.77 -15.27 2.78
N GLN A 3 25.55 -14.93 3.20
CA GLN A 3 24.39 -14.75 2.34
C GLN A 3 24.38 -13.35 1.68
N GLU A 4 25.54 -12.79 1.36
CA GLU A 4 25.65 -11.42 0.85
C GLU A 4 25.51 -11.41 -0.68
N GLY A 5 24.26 -11.51 -1.14
CA GLY A 5 23.89 -11.04 -2.47
C GLY A 5 24.01 -9.51 -2.59
N PRO A 6 23.84 -8.94 -3.79
CA PRO A 6 23.94 -7.49 -4.03
C PRO A 6 23.04 -6.70 -3.08
N GLN A 7 23.55 -5.56 -2.60
CA GLN A 7 22.89 -4.68 -1.64
C GLN A 7 22.78 -3.27 -2.19
N VAL A 8 21.77 -2.53 -1.73
CA VAL A 8 21.56 -1.11 -2.05
C VAL A 8 21.28 -0.34 -0.77
N ARG A 9 21.74 0.91 -0.71
CA ARG A 9 21.44 1.80 0.42
C ARG A 9 20.02 2.34 0.27
N VAL A 10 19.22 2.20 1.31
CA VAL A 10 17.85 2.69 1.37
C VAL A 10 17.66 3.61 2.57
N LYS A 11 16.71 4.54 2.45
CA LYS A 11 16.20 5.38 3.53
C LYS A 11 14.68 5.23 3.58
N PHE A 12 14.12 4.80 4.70
CA PHE A 12 12.67 4.74 4.88
C PHE A 12 12.12 6.08 5.36
N VAL A 13 11.04 6.54 4.73
CA VAL A 13 10.31 7.76 5.10
C VAL A 13 8.81 7.48 5.08
N THR A 14 8.01 8.23 5.83
CA THR A 14 6.54 8.13 5.78
C THR A 14 5.92 9.47 6.11
N LYS A 15 4.71 9.69 5.59
CA LYS A 15 3.87 10.85 5.93
C LYS A 15 3.06 10.63 7.22
N ASN A 16 2.97 9.39 7.70
CA ASN A 16 2.21 9.05 8.91
C ASN A 16 3.14 8.99 10.14
N GLU A 17 3.05 10.00 11.00
CA GLU A 17 3.84 10.11 12.23
C GLU A 17 3.70 8.91 13.17
N ALA A 18 2.53 8.26 13.21
CA ALA A 18 2.26 7.14 14.14
C ALA A 18 3.09 5.88 13.83
N ILE A 19 3.62 5.76 12.61
CA ILE A 19 4.39 4.61 12.14
C ILE A 19 5.78 5.03 11.66
N ARG A 20 6.28 6.19 12.08
CA ARG A 20 7.58 6.73 11.65
C ARG A 20 8.73 5.95 12.27
N VAL A 21 9.64 5.45 11.42
CA VAL A 21 10.94 4.88 11.84
C VAL A 21 12.03 5.95 11.76
N THR A 22 13.18 5.69 12.39
CA THR A 22 14.37 6.53 12.22
C THR A 22 14.78 6.56 10.75
N GLU A 23 14.88 7.75 10.18
CA GLU A 23 15.21 7.97 8.78
C GLU A 23 16.72 7.83 8.46
N THR A 24 17.40 6.89 9.13
CA THR A 24 18.83 6.62 8.93
C THR A 24 19.04 5.69 7.74
N PRO A 25 19.89 6.04 6.75
CA PRO A 25 20.19 5.15 5.64
C PRO A 25 20.92 3.88 6.04
N PHE A 26 20.52 2.73 5.49
CA PHE A 26 21.19 1.45 5.69
C PHE A 26 21.11 0.56 4.45
N ALA A 27 21.92 -0.50 4.40
CA ALA A 27 21.96 -1.40 3.26
C ALA A 27 20.93 -2.52 3.40
N VAL A 28 20.24 -2.82 2.29
CA VAL A 28 19.33 -3.98 2.19
C VAL A 28 19.63 -4.78 0.92
N PRO A 29 19.37 -6.10 0.90
CA PRO A 29 19.52 -6.90 -0.31
C PRO A 29 18.64 -6.40 -1.46
N THR A 30 19.17 -6.26 -2.66
CA THR A 30 18.42 -5.77 -3.84
C THR A 30 17.30 -6.73 -4.28
N ARG A 31 17.40 -8.01 -3.89
CA ARG A 31 16.34 -9.02 -4.11
C ARG A 31 15.05 -8.73 -3.33
N LEU A 32 15.08 -7.86 -2.32
CA LEU A 32 13.88 -7.55 -1.53
C LEU A 32 12.83 -6.89 -2.42
N ASN A 33 11.60 -7.34 -2.23
CA ASN A 33 10.39 -6.78 -2.82
C ASN A 33 9.51 -6.19 -1.70
N ARG A 34 8.30 -5.75 -2.06
CA ARG A 34 7.29 -5.23 -1.13
C ARG A 34 7.17 -6.02 0.19
N GLN A 35 7.07 -7.35 0.13
CA GLN A 35 6.89 -8.17 1.34
C GLN A 35 8.13 -8.15 2.23
N GLY A 36 9.31 -8.29 1.63
CA GLY A 36 10.58 -8.25 2.37
C GLY A 36 10.83 -6.88 3.02
N LEU A 37 10.59 -5.79 2.28
CA LEU A 37 10.69 -4.43 2.82
C LEU A 37 9.67 -4.18 3.93
N SER A 38 8.44 -4.70 3.79
CA SER A 38 7.43 -4.64 4.84
C SER A 38 7.90 -5.33 6.12
N GLN A 39 8.57 -6.48 6.03
CA GLN A 39 9.15 -7.15 7.20
C GLN A 39 10.23 -6.29 7.88
N VAL A 40 11.08 -5.63 7.08
CA VAL A 40 12.10 -4.71 7.62
C VAL A 40 11.46 -3.57 8.39
N VAL A 41 10.44 -2.91 7.82
CA VAL A 41 9.73 -1.82 8.50
C VAL A 41 9.05 -2.30 9.79
N ASN A 42 8.37 -3.45 9.77
CA ASN A 42 7.77 -4.00 11.00
C ASN A 42 8.80 -4.30 12.08
N HIS A 43 9.98 -4.78 11.70
CA HIS A 43 11.07 -5.01 12.64
C HIS A 43 11.55 -3.70 13.26
N LEU A 44 11.76 -2.66 12.44
CA LEU A 44 12.15 -1.33 12.91
C LEU A 44 11.10 -0.69 13.83
N LEU A 45 9.81 -0.94 13.57
CA LEU A 45 8.70 -0.47 14.40
C LEU A 45 8.49 -1.29 15.68
N ASN A 46 9.18 -2.43 15.83
CA ASN A 46 9.01 -3.37 16.95
C ASN A 46 7.52 -3.68 17.24
N THR A 47 6.71 -3.87 16.18
CA THR A 47 5.27 -4.05 16.30
C THR A 47 4.93 -5.49 16.71
N ALA A 48 4.04 -5.66 17.69
CA ALA A 48 3.60 -6.99 18.16
C ALA A 48 2.88 -7.82 17.08
N THR A 49 2.15 -7.15 16.19
CA THR A 49 1.44 -7.77 15.07
C THR A 49 1.89 -7.12 13.77
N PRO A 50 2.58 -7.86 12.87
CA PRO A 50 3.07 -7.29 11.63
C PRO A 50 1.95 -6.75 10.75
N LYS A 51 2.13 -5.52 10.25
CA LYS A 51 1.23 -4.87 9.29
C LYS A 51 1.81 -4.89 7.87
N PRO A 52 0.99 -5.05 6.83
CA PRO A 52 1.48 -4.94 5.46
C PRO A 52 1.74 -3.47 5.11
N PHE A 53 2.86 -3.21 4.44
CA PHE A 53 3.21 -1.88 3.91
C PHE A 53 3.42 -1.93 2.40
N ASP A 54 3.02 -0.84 1.73
CA ASP A 54 3.40 -0.55 0.36
C ASP A 54 4.50 0.50 0.32
N PHE A 55 5.29 0.51 -0.75
CA PHE A 55 6.48 1.34 -0.89
C PHE A 55 6.42 2.13 -2.18
N LEU A 56 6.84 3.39 -2.12
CA LEU A 56 6.95 4.30 -3.24
C LEU A 56 8.40 4.75 -3.38
N ILE A 57 8.85 4.86 -4.64
CA ILE A 57 10.09 5.51 -5.04
C ILE A 57 9.69 6.57 -6.06
N ASP A 58 10.03 7.84 -5.79
CA ASP A 58 9.62 8.98 -6.63
C ASP A 58 8.10 9.01 -6.90
N ASP A 59 7.30 8.87 -5.83
CA ASP A 59 5.83 8.81 -5.86
C ASP A 59 5.22 7.65 -6.69
N LEU A 60 6.03 6.69 -7.14
CA LEU A 60 5.57 5.50 -7.87
C LEU A 60 5.67 4.24 -7.01
N PHE A 61 4.59 3.45 -6.98
CA PHE A 61 4.56 2.20 -6.23
C PHE A 61 5.59 1.18 -6.76
N LEU A 62 6.40 0.64 -5.86
CA LEU A 62 7.26 -0.49 -6.12
C LEU A 62 6.41 -1.76 -6.31
N ARG A 63 6.42 -2.30 -7.54
CA ARG A 63 5.69 -3.53 -7.91
C ARG A 63 6.61 -4.74 -8.15
N SER A 64 7.91 -4.58 -7.93
CA SER A 64 8.95 -5.59 -8.19
C SER A 64 9.93 -5.73 -7.01
N SER A 65 11.04 -6.44 -7.21
CA SER A 65 12.22 -6.28 -6.35
C SER A 65 12.92 -4.93 -6.62
N LEU A 66 13.75 -4.49 -5.68
CA LEU A 66 14.60 -3.31 -5.85
C LEU A 66 15.56 -3.48 -7.03
N GLU A 67 16.15 -4.67 -7.20
CA GLU A 67 17.01 -5.00 -8.34
C GLU A 67 16.32 -4.73 -9.69
N LYS A 68 15.11 -5.27 -9.88
CA LYS A 68 14.35 -5.06 -11.12
C LYS A 68 13.97 -3.60 -11.33
N TYR A 69 13.58 -2.92 -10.26
CA TYR A 69 13.25 -1.50 -10.33
C TYR A 69 14.47 -0.68 -10.78
N MET A 70 15.63 -0.92 -10.17
CA MET A 70 16.88 -0.22 -10.47
C MET A 70 17.34 -0.48 -11.92
N GLN A 71 17.28 -1.72 -12.39
CA GLN A 71 17.60 -2.07 -13.78
C GLN A 71 16.68 -1.35 -14.77
N GLN A 72 15.37 -1.28 -14.49
CA GLN A 72 14.39 -0.63 -15.36
C GLN A 72 14.56 0.90 -15.43
N HIS A 73 15.00 1.50 -14.33
CA HIS A 73 15.14 2.96 -14.20
C HIS A 73 16.58 3.44 -14.35
N GLY A 74 17.54 2.55 -14.66
CA GLY A 74 18.95 2.89 -14.82
C GLY A 74 19.61 3.40 -13.53
N VAL A 75 19.14 2.97 -12.36
CA VAL A 75 19.65 3.40 -11.05
C VAL A 75 20.85 2.55 -10.65
N SER A 76 21.96 3.19 -10.28
CA SER A 76 23.17 2.52 -9.80
C SER A 76 22.99 1.91 -8.40
N GLU A 77 23.67 0.80 -8.12
CA GLU A 77 23.74 0.16 -6.78
C GLU A 77 24.37 1.06 -5.70
N GLU A 78 25.17 2.04 -6.10
CA GLU A 78 25.77 3.02 -5.18
C GLU A 78 24.77 4.12 -4.76
N SER A 79 23.61 4.18 -5.41
CA SER A 79 22.60 5.21 -5.15
C SER A 79 21.88 4.98 -3.83
N LEU A 80 21.52 6.07 -3.16
CA LEU A 80 20.60 6.03 -2.02
C LEU A 80 19.16 6.07 -2.52
N LEU A 81 18.40 4.98 -2.33
CA LEU A 81 16.98 4.94 -2.63
C LEU A 81 16.16 5.46 -1.44
N THR A 82 15.34 6.49 -1.66
CA THR A 82 14.34 6.92 -0.67
C THR A 82 13.06 6.14 -0.89
N LEU A 83 12.66 5.37 0.11
CA LEU A 83 11.45 4.55 0.10
C LEU A 83 10.40 5.19 1.00
N GLU A 84 9.41 5.84 0.41
CA GLU A 84 8.22 6.24 1.16
C GLU A 84 7.35 5.01 1.41
N TYR A 85 6.96 4.75 2.65
CA TYR A 85 6.06 3.63 2.98
C TYR A 85 4.74 4.10 3.57
N VAL A 86 3.69 3.34 3.23
CA VAL A 86 2.31 3.55 3.68
C VAL A 86 1.70 2.21 4.10
N GLU A 87 0.79 2.21 5.07
CA GLU A 87 0.03 0.99 5.40
C GLU A 87 -0.72 0.52 4.16
N ALA A 88 -0.56 -0.75 3.79
CA ALA A 88 -1.21 -1.30 2.62
C ALA A 88 -2.72 -1.40 2.89
N LEU A 89 -3.52 -0.93 1.93
CA LEU A 89 -4.97 -1.06 2.02
C LEU A 89 -5.36 -2.53 1.81
N PRO A 90 -6.09 -3.15 2.74
CA PRO A 90 -6.61 -4.49 2.52
C PRO A 90 -7.55 -4.47 1.32
N GLN A 91 -7.62 -5.59 0.61
CA GLN A 91 -8.57 -5.75 -0.47
C GLN A 91 -10.00 -5.52 0.07
N PRO A 92 -10.82 -4.68 -0.59
CA PRO A 92 -12.23 -4.55 -0.22
C PRO A 92 -12.93 -5.89 -0.35
N GLU A 93 -13.54 -6.35 0.73
CA GLU A 93 -14.35 -7.56 0.73
C GLU A 93 -15.80 -7.25 0.36
N LYS A 94 -16.42 -8.12 -0.43
CA LYS A 94 -17.84 -8.03 -0.71
C LYS A 94 -18.61 -8.33 0.58
N LYS A 95 -19.34 -7.34 1.08
CA LYS A 95 -20.20 -7.50 2.27
C LYS A 95 -21.63 -7.78 1.87
N ASN A 96 -22.34 -6.73 1.44
CA ASN A 96 -23.75 -6.77 1.12
C ASN A 96 -23.97 -6.43 -0.35
N GLU A 97 -25.05 -6.96 -0.91
CA GLU A 97 -25.57 -6.55 -2.21
C GLU A 97 -27.07 -6.31 -2.09
N THR A 98 -27.59 -5.44 -2.94
CA THR A 98 -29.02 -5.14 -2.97
C THR A 98 -29.47 -5.11 -4.42
N ASN A 99 -30.57 -5.82 -4.69
CA ASN A 99 -31.12 -5.92 -6.03
C ASN A 99 -32.10 -4.79 -6.31
N HIS A 100 -32.05 -4.29 -7.54
CA HIS A 100 -32.97 -3.30 -8.08
C HIS A 100 -33.72 -3.91 -9.27
N PRO A 101 -34.97 -3.48 -9.53
CA PRO A 101 -35.78 -3.99 -10.64
C PRO A 101 -35.28 -3.48 -12.02
N ASP A 102 -34.42 -2.47 -12.03
CA ASP A 102 -33.79 -1.92 -13.22
C ASP A 102 -32.37 -1.41 -12.88
N TRP A 103 -31.65 -0.85 -13.86
CA TRP A 103 -30.29 -0.35 -13.69
C TRP A 103 -30.20 0.74 -12.61
N VAL A 104 -29.16 0.65 -11.78
CA VAL A 104 -28.82 1.70 -10.82
C VAL A 104 -28.09 2.82 -11.57
N SER A 105 -28.66 4.02 -11.57
CA SER A 105 -28.14 5.19 -12.27
C SER A 105 -27.18 6.02 -11.42
N ALA A 106 -27.34 5.98 -10.10
CA ALA A 106 -26.50 6.73 -9.16
C ALA A 106 -26.46 6.03 -7.79
N VAL A 107 -25.34 6.17 -7.09
CA VAL A 107 -25.15 5.73 -5.70
C VAL A 107 -24.50 6.86 -4.91
N ALA A 108 -25.03 7.16 -3.73
CA ALA A 108 -24.46 8.10 -2.79
C ALA A 108 -24.50 7.51 -1.37
N VAL A 109 -23.51 7.87 -0.55
CA VAL A 109 -23.45 7.44 0.86
C VAL A 109 -23.33 8.66 1.74
N ALA A 110 -24.12 8.72 2.79
CA ALA A 110 -24.08 9.78 3.80
C ALA A 110 -24.23 9.19 5.19
N LYS A 111 -23.16 9.24 5.99
CA LYS A 111 -23.10 8.63 7.34
C LYS A 111 -23.55 7.15 7.28
N ASP A 112 -24.74 6.88 7.80
CA ASP A 112 -25.29 5.55 8.00
C ASP A 112 -26.36 5.20 6.96
N VAL A 113 -26.47 5.97 5.87
CA VAL A 113 -27.41 5.68 4.77
C VAL A 113 -26.72 5.61 3.41
N THR A 114 -27.15 4.65 2.61
CA THR A 114 -26.86 4.54 1.17
C THR A 114 -28.11 4.90 0.39
N VAL A 115 -27.98 5.83 -0.55
CA VAL A 115 -29.05 6.25 -1.45
C VAL A 115 -28.73 5.79 -2.86
N THR A 116 -29.71 5.23 -3.55
CA THR A 116 -29.56 4.76 -4.93
C THR A 116 -30.66 5.34 -5.81
N GLY A 117 -30.29 5.83 -6.98
CA GLY A 117 -31.22 6.16 -8.06
C GLY A 117 -31.34 4.99 -9.02
N CYS A 118 -32.55 4.69 -9.50
CA CYS A 118 -32.83 3.56 -10.38
C CYS A 118 -33.64 4.02 -11.61
N TYR A 119 -33.39 3.39 -12.76
CA TYR A 119 -34.07 3.75 -14.02
C TYR A 119 -35.56 3.42 -14.04
N ASP A 120 -36.05 2.67 -13.05
CA ASP A 120 -37.48 2.49 -12.78
C ASP A 120 -38.18 3.77 -12.27
N GLY A 121 -37.46 4.88 -12.16
CA GLY A 121 -38.00 6.17 -11.74
C GLY A 121 -38.01 6.38 -10.22
N HIS A 122 -37.45 5.45 -9.44
CA HIS A 122 -37.44 5.53 -7.98
C HIS A 122 -36.04 5.76 -7.40
N VAL A 123 -36.01 6.52 -6.29
CA VAL A 123 -34.86 6.62 -5.39
C VAL A 123 -35.13 5.71 -4.19
N ARG A 124 -34.13 4.92 -3.79
CA ARG A 124 -34.19 4.01 -2.64
C ARG A 124 -33.13 4.38 -1.63
N VAL A 125 -33.49 4.35 -0.35
CA VAL A 125 -32.61 4.64 0.79
C VAL A 125 -32.48 3.38 1.62
N TYR A 126 -31.25 3.04 1.98
CA TYR A 126 -30.88 1.86 2.76
C TYR A 126 -30.02 2.28 3.96
N ASP A 127 -30.19 1.61 5.10
CA ASP A 127 -29.26 1.76 6.22
C ASP A 127 -27.95 1.03 5.92
N VAL A 128 -26.83 1.65 6.28
CA VAL A 128 -25.48 1.08 6.22
C VAL A 128 -25.28 0.29 7.51
N ASN A 129 -25.85 -0.91 7.57
CA ASN A 129 -25.50 -1.90 8.58
C ASN A 129 -24.34 -2.79 8.10
#